data_AF-A0AA88JGV0-F1
#
_entry.id   AF-A0AA88JGV0-F1
#
_cell.length_a   1.000
_cell.length_b   1.000
_cell.length_c   1.000
_cell.angle_alpha   90.00
_cell.angle_beta   90.00
_cell.angle_gamma   90.00
#
_symmetry.space_group_name_H-M   'P 1'
#
loop_
_entity.id
_entity.type
_entity.pdbx_description
1 polymer ?
#
loop_
_entity_poly.entity_id
_entity_poly.type
_entity_poly.pdbx_seq_one_letter_code
_entity_poly.pdbx_strand_id
1 'polypeptide(L)'
;MSSPWFVPFAYVFVAKNVFSVFEAMSCGSTLKAWWNLQRMWLFQRTTSYFIALLDIFKRKLGLNETTFILTDKVVKEDASKRYNQEIMEFGSSNIMFTVLATLALLNLFTFVGGIMKILMDFKALEQLILQIVLCGIIVLINFPVYQALFIRNDNGCIPSSVMFKSVVLASVLCLLPVC
;
A
#
# COMPACT_ATOMS: atom_id res chain seq x y z
N MET A 1 6.91 -23.53 -14.48
CA MET A 1 5.43 -23.70 -14.46
C MET A 1 5.19 -25.20 -14.40
N SER A 2 4.62 -25.87 -13.41
CA SER A 2 3.53 -25.55 -12.49
C SER A 2 3.56 -26.59 -11.37
N SER A 3 3.69 -26.18 -10.10
CA SER A 3 3.32 -27.10 -9.02
C SER A 3 1.80 -27.30 -9.11
N PRO A 4 1.28 -28.53 -8.99
CA PRO A 4 -0.16 -28.78 -9.04
C PRO A 4 -0.93 -28.00 -7.96
N TRP A 5 -0.23 -27.55 -6.92
CA TRP A 5 -0.73 -26.72 -5.84
C TRP A 5 -1.07 -25.28 -6.24
N PHE A 6 -0.46 -24.73 -7.29
CA PHE A 6 -0.75 -23.35 -7.71
C PHE A 6 -2.21 -23.18 -8.16
N VAL A 7 -2.77 -24.18 -8.83
CA VAL A 7 -4.12 -24.11 -9.40
C VAL A 7 -5.19 -23.94 -8.30
N PRO A 8 -5.21 -24.74 -7.21
CA PRO A 8 -6.09 -24.50 -6.07
C PRO A 8 -5.94 -23.10 -5.46
N PHE A 9 -4.70 -22.61 -5.28
CA PHE A 9 -4.46 -21.29 -4.70
C PHE A 9 -5.01 -20.17 -5.60
N ALA A 10 -4.74 -20.25 -6.90
CA ALA A 10 -5.26 -19.30 -7.87
C ALA A 10 -6.79 -19.33 -7.92
N TYR A 11 -7.39 -20.52 -7.91
CA TYR A 11 -8.85 -20.69 -7.89
C TYR A 11 -9.49 -20.04 -6.66
N VAL A 12 -9.01 -20.37 -5.45
CA VAL A 12 -9.54 -19.80 -4.20
C VAL A 12 -9.35 -18.29 -4.16
N PHE A 13 -8.20 -17.80 -4.63
CA PHE A 13 -7.94 -16.37 -4.71
C PHE A 13 -8.92 -15.66 -5.65
N VAL A 14 -9.11 -16.16 -6.87
CA VAL A 14 -10.03 -15.57 -7.85
C VAL A 14 -11.47 -15.65 -7.35
N ALA A 15 -11.91 -16.81 -6.89
CA ALA A 15 -13.27 -17.02 -6.38
C ALA A 15 -13.57 -16.05 -5.22
N LYS A 16 -12.68 -15.96 -4.22
CA LYS A 16 -12.85 -15.03 -3.09
C LYS A 16 -13.02 -13.58 -3.56
N ASN A 17 -12.20 -13.14 -4.51
CA ASN A 17 -12.27 -11.75 -5.01
C ASN A 17 -13.56 -11.52 -5.78
N VAL A 18 -13.96 -12.43 -6.67
CA VAL A 18 -15.20 -12.33 -7.45
C VAL A 18 -16.42 -12.29 -6.54
N PHE A 19 -16.51 -13.20 -5.57
CA PHE A 19 -17.60 -13.21 -4.59
C PHE A 19 -17.63 -11.93 -3.76
N SER A 20 -16.47 -11.43 -3.32
CA SER A 20 -16.39 -10.18 -2.54
C SER A 20 -16.87 -8.96 -3.35
N VAL A 21 -16.53 -8.88 -4.63
CA VAL A 21 -17.05 -7.81 -5.52
C VAL A 21 -18.56 -7.94 -5.67
N PHE A 22 -19.04 -9.16 -5.92
CA PHE A 22 -20.47 -9.42 -6.11
C PHE A 22 -21.29 -9.06 -4.88
N GLU A 23 -20.81 -9.43 -3.68
CA GLU A 23 -21.43 -9.08 -2.41
C GLU A 23 -21.45 -7.55 -2.21
N ALA A 24 -20.33 -6.87 -2.46
CA ALA A 24 -20.25 -5.42 -2.33
C ALA A 24 -21.24 -4.71 -3.26
N MET A 25 -21.36 -5.15 -4.52
CA MET A 25 -22.34 -4.58 -5.45
C MET A 25 -23.78 -4.91 -5.05
N SER A 26 -24.04 -6.11 -4.53
CA SER A 26 -25.36 -6.51 -4.03
C SER A 26 -25.81 -5.66 -2.83
N CYS A 27 -24.86 -5.24 -1.99
CA CYS A 27 -25.09 -4.33 -0.88
C CYS A 27 -25.19 -2.84 -1.29
N GLY A 28 -25.18 -2.53 -2.59
CA GLY A 28 -25.28 -1.15 -3.09
C GLY A 28 -23.97 -0.34 -3.00
N SER A 29 -22.83 -1.00 -2.78
CA SER A 29 -21.52 -0.34 -2.76
C SER A 29 -20.98 -0.12 -4.17
N THR A 30 -20.20 0.95 -4.37
CA THR A 30 -19.53 1.20 -5.64
C THR A 30 -18.29 0.31 -5.79
N LEU A 31 -17.87 0.04 -7.03
CA LEU A 31 -16.61 -0.68 -7.29
C LEU A 31 -15.39 0.05 -6.70
N LYS A 32 -15.44 1.40 -6.67
CA LYS A 32 -14.39 2.23 -6.11
C LYS A 32 -14.36 2.13 -4.58
N ALA A 33 -15.51 2.08 -3.91
CA ALA A 33 -15.61 1.81 -2.49
C ALA A 33 -15.10 0.40 -2.13
N TRP A 34 -15.44 -0.63 -2.92
CA TRP A 34 -14.88 -1.98 -2.74
C TRP A 34 -13.36 -2.00 -2.87
N TRP A 35 -12.82 -1.33 -3.90
CA TRP A 35 -11.38 -1.23 -4.11
C TRP A 35 -10.66 -0.52 -2.95
N ASN A 36 -11.28 0.55 -2.42
CA ASN A 36 -10.78 1.25 -1.23
C ASN A 36 -10.82 0.36 0.02
N LEU A 37 -11.85 -0.48 0.18
CA LEU A 37 -11.95 -1.43 1.29
C LEU A 37 -10.85 -2.49 1.22
N GLN A 38 -10.60 -3.08 0.05
CA GLN A 38 -9.51 -4.04 -0.14
C GLN A 38 -8.15 -3.41 0.20
N ARG A 39 -7.92 -2.15 -0.20
CA ARG A 39 -6.72 -1.41 0.17
C ARG A 39 -6.61 -1.21 1.68
N MET A 40 -7.68 -0.76 2.34
CA MET A 40 -7.67 -0.56 3.79
C MET A 40 -7.36 -1.86 4.52
N TRP A 41 -7.92 -2.98 4.06
CA TRP A 41 -7.66 -4.29 4.63
C TRP A 41 -6.19 -4.70 4.47
N LEU A 42 -5.60 -4.48 3.29
CA LEU A 42 -4.17 -4.69 3.04
C LEU A 42 -3.30 -3.81 3.96
N PHE A 43 -3.66 -2.54 4.13
CA PHE A 43 -2.94 -1.61 5.00
C PHE A 43 -3.04 -2.04 6.45
N GLN A 44 -4.22 -2.30 6.98
CA GLN A 44 -4.37 -2.78 8.36
C GLN A 44 -3.56 -4.06 8.61
N ARG A 45 -3.58 -5.01 7.68
CA ARG A 45 -2.83 -6.26 7.81
C ARG A 45 -1.31 -6.05 7.80
N THR A 46 -0.82 -5.14 6.96
CA THR A 46 0.62 -4.86 6.86
C THR A 46 1.09 -3.93 7.98
N THR A 47 0.35 -2.88 8.32
CA THR A 47 0.80 -1.87 9.28
C THR A 47 0.57 -2.25 10.72
N SER A 48 -0.42 -3.09 11.05
CA SER A 48 -0.72 -3.42 12.46
C SER A 48 0.49 -3.97 13.22
N TYR A 49 1.19 -4.95 12.63
CA TYR A 49 2.40 -5.53 13.22
C TYR A 49 3.55 -4.52 13.30
N PHE A 50 3.76 -3.71 12.26
CA PHE A 50 4.82 -2.69 12.25
C PHE A 50 4.57 -1.58 13.28
N ILE A 51 3.32 -1.13 13.42
CA ILE A 51 2.94 -0.13 14.43
C ILE A 51 3.13 -0.70 15.83
N ALA A 52 2.68 -1.93 16.08
CA ALA A 52 2.89 -2.59 17.38
C ALA A 52 4.39 -2.74 17.70
N LEU A 53 5.21 -3.10 16.71
CA LEU A 53 6.66 -3.20 16.87
C LEU A 53 7.29 -1.83 17.18
N LEU A 54 6.91 -0.78 16.45
CA LEU A 54 7.37 0.59 16.74
C LEU A 54 6.96 1.06 18.13
N ASP A 55 5.76 0.68 18.58
CA ASP A 55 5.27 1.00 19.92
C ASP A 55 6.13 0.33 21.01
N ILE A 56 6.48 -0.95 20.80
CA ILE A 56 7.42 -1.67 21.68
C ILE A 56 8.80 -1.00 21.68
N PHE A 57 9.33 -0.62 20.51
CA PHE A 57 10.62 0.10 20.41
C PHE A 57 10.58 1.44 21.14
N LYS A 58 9.53 2.25 20.94
CA LYS A 58 9.35 3.53 21.64
C LYS A 58 9.30 3.34 23.16
N ARG A 59 8.56 2.32 23.62
CA ARG A 59 8.46 1.97 25.04
C ARG A 59 9.80 1.52 25.61
N LYS A 60 10.61 0.80 24.84
CA LYS A 60 11.97 0.37 25.23
C LYS A 60 12.98 1.52 25.26
N LEU A 61 12.84 2.50 24.35
CA LEU A 61 13.67 3.70 24.28
C LEU A 61 13.28 4.79 25.31
N GLY A 62 12.24 4.55 26.12
CA GLY A 62 11.77 5.54 27.11
C GLY A 62 11.05 6.75 26.50
N LEU A 63 10.78 6.73 25.19
CA LEU A 63 10.10 7.79 24.44
C LEU A 63 8.57 7.69 24.57
N ASN A 64 8.09 7.25 25.74
CA ASN A 64 6.66 7.01 25.95
C ASN A 64 5.93 8.34 26.14
N GLU A 65 5.66 9.03 25.03
CA GLU A 65 4.70 10.13 24.97
C GLU A 65 3.31 9.54 25.19
N THR A 66 2.86 9.48 26.44
CA THR A 66 1.43 9.31 26.77
C THR A 66 0.68 10.61 26.45
N THR A 67 0.80 11.09 25.22
CA THR A 67 0.07 12.26 24.77
C THR A 67 -1.16 11.72 24.06
N PHE A 68 -2.24 11.56 24.82
CA PHE A 68 -3.57 11.40 24.25
C PHE A 68 -3.88 12.67 23.47
N ILE A 69 -3.42 12.72 22.22
CA ILE A 69 -3.74 13.82 21.32
C ILE A 69 -5.24 13.69 21.09
N LEU A 70 -6.01 14.62 21.67
CA LEU A 70 -7.42 14.81 21.35
C LEU A 70 -7.52 14.94 19.83
N THR A 71 -8.03 13.90 19.18
CA THR A 71 -8.31 13.95 17.75
C THR A 71 -9.35 15.05 17.57
N ASP A 72 -8.92 16.18 17.02
CA ASP A 72 -9.80 17.30 16.76
C ASP A 72 -10.92 16.81 15.82
N LYS A 73 -12.15 16.77 16.34
CA LYS A 73 -13.32 16.29 15.59
C LYS A 73 -13.82 17.31 14.58
N VAL A 74 -13.13 18.45 14.43
CA VAL A 74 -13.43 19.45 13.41
C VAL A 74 -13.02 18.91 12.04
N VAL A 75 -13.94 18.22 11.38
CA VAL A 75 -13.81 17.84 9.98
C VAL A 75 -13.94 19.10 9.14
N LYS A 76 -12.84 19.55 8.53
CA LYS A 76 -12.87 20.66 7.56
C LYS A 76 -13.81 20.29 6.40
N GLU A 77 -14.59 21.24 5.90
CA GLU A 77 -15.56 21.00 4.81
C GLU A 77 -14.91 20.42 3.54
N ASP A 78 -13.64 20.73 3.30
CA ASP A 78 -12.87 20.16 2.19
C ASP A 78 -12.57 18.66 2.38
N ALA A 79 -12.43 18.22 3.64
CA ALA A 79 -12.22 16.82 3.99
C ALA A 79 -13.50 16.00 3.84
N SER A 80 -14.66 16.56 4.23
CA SER A 80 -15.96 15.89 4.05
C SER A 80 -16.32 15.74 2.56
N LYS A 81 -16.02 16.75 1.73
CA LYS A 81 -16.20 16.66 0.27
C LYS A 81 -15.36 15.54 -0.35
N ARG A 82 -14.08 15.41 0.06
CA ARG A 82 -13.21 14.31 -0.43
C ARG A 82 -13.68 12.94 0.04
N TYR A 83 -14.13 12.84 1.28
CA TYR A 83 -14.71 11.60 1.82
C TYR A 83 -15.93 11.15 1.02
N ASN A 84 -16.86 12.06 0.72
CA ASN A 84 -18.04 11.78 -0.11
C ASN A 84 -17.69 11.39 -1.55
N GLN A 85 -16.53 11.82 -2.05
CA GLN A 85 -16.00 11.43 -3.36
C GLN A 85 -15.17 10.13 -3.31
N GLU A 86 -15.10 9.45 -2.16
CA GLU A 86 -14.31 8.24 -1.92
C GLU A 86 -12.79 8.46 -2.16
N ILE A 87 -12.30 9.66 -1.87
CA ILE A 87 -10.89 10.04 -1.98
C ILE A 87 -10.26 9.98 -0.59
N MET A 88 -9.21 9.18 -0.44
CA MET A 88 -8.50 9.02 0.84
C MET A 88 -7.66 10.26 1.17
N GLU A 89 -7.63 10.60 2.46
CA GLU A 89 -6.79 11.67 2.99
C GLU A 89 -5.46 11.13 3.51
N PHE A 90 -4.35 11.70 3.03
CA PHE A 90 -3.00 11.33 3.43
C PHE A 90 -2.20 12.52 3.98
N GLY A 91 -2.86 13.67 4.19
CA GLY A 91 -2.23 14.94 4.54
C GLY A 91 -1.68 15.06 5.97
N SER A 92 -1.81 14.03 6.81
CA SER A 92 -1.21 14.05 8.14
C SER A 92 0.21 13.46 8.10
N SER A 93 1.16 14.16 8.73
CA SER A 93 2.57 13.74 8.80
C SER A 93 2.79 12.64 9.85
N ASN A 94 2.14 11.50 9.66
CA ASN A 94 2.28 10.34 10.56
C ASN A 94 3.29 9.34 10.00
N ILE A 95 4.08 8.72 10.89
CA ILE A 95 5.06 7.67 10.58
C ILE A 95 4.41 6.52 9.79
N MET A 96 3.14 6.23 10.05
CA MET A 96 2.36 5.23 9.31
C MET A 96 2.29 5.54 7.81
N PHE A 97 2.10 6.80 7.41
CA PHE A 97 2.10 7.17 6.00
C PHE A 97 3.49 7.06 5.37
N THR A 98 4.55 7.37 6.12
CA THR A 98 5.92 7.17 5.67
C THR A 98 6.21 5.69 5.37
N VAL A 99 5.80 4.78 6.27
CA VAL A 99 5.96 3.32 6.10
C VAL A 99 5.12 2.77 4.95
N LEU A 100 3.88 3.24 4.80
CA LEU A 100 3.03 2.87 3.69
C LEU A 100 3.62 3.35 2.35
N ALA A 101 4.11 4.59 2.30
CA ALA A 101 4.72 5.16 1.11
C ALA A 101 6.04 4.46 0.74
N THR A 102 6.90 4.13 1.73
CA THR A 102 8.12 3.34 1.45
C THR A 102 7.79 1.97 0.91
N LEU A 103 6.83 1.25 1.50
CA LEU A 103 6.44 -0.08 1.06
C LEU A 103 5.82 -0.05 -0.34
N ALA A 104 5.00 0.95 -0.63
CA ALA A 104 4.45 1.15 -1.97
C ALA A 104 5.57 1.42 -2.99
N LEU A 105 6.51 2.32 -2.69
CA LEU A 105 7.64 2.62 -3.59
C LEU A 105 8.57 1.40 -3.78
N LEU A 106 8.81 0.63 -2.72
CA LEU A 106 9.60 -0.60 -2.79
C LEU A 106 8.97 -1.61 -3.76
N ASN A 107 7.66 -1.85 -3.65
CA ASN A 107 6.93 -2.74 -4.57
C ASN A 107 6.92 -2.21 -6.01
N LEU A 108 6.93 -0.89 -6.19
CA LEU A 108 7.02 -0.28 -7.52
C LEU A 108 8.42 -0.48 -8.13
N PHE A 109 9.48 -0.25 -7.36
CA PHE A 109 10.86 -0.44 -7.81
C PHE A 109 11.16 -1.90 -8.13
N THR A 110 10.69 -2.85 -7.32
CA THR A 110 10.84 -4.29 -7.61
C THR A 110 10.05 -4.71 -8.85
N PHE A 111 8.86 -4.13 -9.08
CA PHE A 111 8.08 -4.39 -10.29
C PHE A 111 8.79 -3.87 -11.55
N VAL A 112 9.30 -2.64 -11.53
CA VAL A 112 10.06 -2.06 -12.64
C VAL A 112 11.36 -2.84 -12.88
N GLY A 113 12.10 -3.18 -11.82
CA GLY A 113 13.30 -4.01 -11.91
C GLY A 113 13.01 -5.40 -12.48
N GLY A 114 11.89 -6.02 -12.10
CA GLY A 114 11.43 -7.30 -12.64
C GLY A 114 11.12 -7.23 -14.14
N ILE A 115 10.45 -6.17 -14.59
CA ILE A 115 10.18 -5.93 -16.03
C ILE A 115 11.50 -5.73 -16.80
N MET A 116 12.40 -4.88 -16.29
CA MET A 116 13.71 -4.67 -16.91
C MET A 116 14.50 -5.97 -17.04
N LYS A 117 14.46 -6.82 -16.01
CA LYS A 117 15.12 -8.13 -16.04
C LYS A 117 14.52 -9.06 -17.10
N ILE A 118 13.20 -9.04 -17.32
CA ILE A 118 12.57 -9.80 -18.42
C ILE A 118 13.02 -9.26 -19.78
N LEU A 119 13.09 -7.94 -19.95
CA LEU A 119 13.51 -7.33 -21.22
C LEU A 119 14.96 -7.69 -21.57
N MET A 120 15.81 -7.88 -20.56
CA MET A 120 17.20 -8.31 -20.74
C MET A 120 17.35 -9.82 -20.91
N ASP A 121 16.54 -10.61 -20.20
CA ASP A 121 16.55 -12.08 -20.27
C ASP A 121 15.13 -12.65 -20.17
N PHE A 122 14.60 -13.11 -21.30
CA PHE A 122 13.27 -13.73 -21.37
C PHE A 122 13.18 -15.02 -20.53
N LYS A 123 14.30 -15.70 -20.22
CA LYS A 123 14.30 -16.88 -19.36
C LYS A 123 13.97 -16.54 -17.91
N ALA A 124 14.21 -15.29 -17.49
CA ALA A 124 13.83 -14.80 -16.17
C ALA A 124 12.31 -14.75 -15.97
N LEU A 125 11.53 -14.71 -17.06
CA LEU A 125 10.07 -14.71 -17.01
C LEU A 125 9.55 -16.00 -16.34
N GLU A 126 10.04 -17.18 -16.75
CA GLU A 126 9.56 -18.45 -16.20
C GLU A 126 9.79 -18.58 -14.69
N GLN A 127 10.84 -17.92 -14.17
CA GLN A 127 11.18 -17.92 -12.76
C GLN A 127 10.44 -16.85 -11.96
N LEU A 128 10.21 -15.67 -12.56
CA LEU A 128 9.74 -14.47 -11.83
C LEU A 128 8.28 -14.09 -12.12
N ILE A 129 7.59 -14.78 -13.03
CA ILE A 129 6.23 -14.39 -13.44
C ILE A 129 5.26 -14.25 -12.27
N LEU A 130 5.30 -15.17 -11.30
CA LEU A 130 4.42 -15.10 -10.12
C LEU A 130 4.75 -13.90 -9.25
N GLN A 131 6.03 -13.61 -9.05
CA GLN A 131 6.49 -12.48 -8.24
C GLN A 131 6.13 -11.15 -8.91
N ILE A 132 6.22 -11.08 -10.24
CA ILE A 132 5.85 -9.90 -11.02
C ILE A 132 4.33 -9.69 -11.01
N VAL A 133 3.55 -10.77 -11.19
CA VAL A 133 2.08 -10.70 -11.08
C VAL A 133 1.66 -10.23 -9.69
N LEU A 134 2.25 -10.79 -8.64
CA LEU A 134 1.97 -10.39 -7.25
C LEU A 134 2.36 -8.92 -6.99
N CYS A 135 3.56 -8.51 -7.40
CA CYS A 135 3.99 -7.11 -7.27
C CYS A 135 3.07 -6.17 -8.07
N GLY A 136 2.65 -6.57 -9.28
CA GLY A 136 1.71 -5.83 -10.11
C GLY A 136 0.35 -5.63 -9.42
N ILE A 137 -0.20 -6.69 -8.82
CA ILE A 137 -1.45 -6.60 -8.03
C ILE A 137 -1.28 -5.63 -6.85
N ILE A 138 -0.16 -5.71 -6.12
CA ILE A 138 0.13 -4.81 -4.99
C ILE A 138 0.28 -3.36 -5.46
N VAL A 139 0.97 -3.12 -6.58
CA VAL A 139 1.11 -1.79 -7.19
C VAL A 139 -0.25 -1.23 -7.60
N LEU A 140 -1.13 -2.04 -8.21
CA LEU A 140 -2.49 -1.62 -8.58
C LEU A 140 -3.32 -1.23 -7.35
N ILE A 141 -3.27 -2.02 -6.27
CA ILE A 141 -3.98 -1.70 -5.03
C ILE A 141 -3.46 -0.38 -4.42
N ASN A 142 -2.15 -0.14 -4.52
CA ASN A 142 -1.49 1.08 -4.07
C ASN A 142 -1.59 2.28 -5.04
N PHE A 143 -2.30 2.15 -6.16
CA PHE A 143 -2.36 3.20 -7.18
C PHE A 143 -2.72 4.60 -6.64
N PRO A 144 -3.72 4.75 -5.75
CA PRO A 144 -4.05 6.07 -5.20
C PRO A 144 -3.01 6.63 -4.23
N VAL A 145 -2.12 5.79 -3.68
CA VAL A 145 -0.96 6.25 -2.90
C VAL A 145 0.06 6.90 -3.83
N TYR A 146 0.36 6.29 -4.98
CA TYR A 146 1.23 6.93 -5.98
C TYR A 146 0.61 8.21 -6.53
N GLN A 147 -0.71 8.21 -6.76
CA GLN A 147 -1.43 9.41 -7.16
C GLN A 147 -1.33 10.51 -6.09
N ALA A 148 -1.44 10.15 -4.81
CA ALA A 148 -1.26 11.06 -3.68
C ALA A 148 0.21 11.47 -3.43
N LEU A 149 1.19 10.75 -3.97
CA LEU A 149 2.62 11.08 -3.89
C LEU A 149 3.04 12.00 -5.03
N PHE A 150 2.70 11.66 -6.28
CA PHE A 150 3.29 12.28 -7.47
C PHE A 150 2.35 13.24 -8.22
N ILE A 151 1.04 13.00 -8.19
CA ILE A 151 0.08 13.67 -9.10
C ILE A 151 -0.76 14.72 -8.37
N ARG A 152 -1.09 14.47 -7.10
CA ARG A 152 -2.03 15.29 -6.35
C ARG A 152 -1.34 16.47 -5.67
N ASN A 153 -1.92 17.65 -5.77
CA ASN A 153 -1.45 18.87 -5.10
C ASN A 153 -2.55 19.51 -4.24
N ASP A 154 -3.35 18.68 -3.57
CA ASP A 154 -4.44 19.11 -2.66
C ASP A 154 -4.03 18.94 -1.18
N ASN A 155 -4.86 19.44 -0.26
CA ASN A 155 -4.64 19.30 1.19
C ASN A 155 -4.71 17.83 1.69
N GLY A 156 -5.06 16.87 0.83
CA GLY A 156 -5.00 15.43 1.12
C GLY A 156 -3.72 14.76 0.64
N CYS A 157 -2.85 15.47 -0.10
CA CYS A 157 -1.59 14.97 -0.62
C CYS A 157 -0.63 14.55 0.50
N ILE A 158 0.21 13.56 0.24
CA ILE A 158 1.28 13.18 1.17
C ILE A 158 2.28 14.34 1.24
N PRO A 159 2.67 14.81 2.44
CA PRO A 159 3.65 15.87 2.56
C PRO A 159 4.94 15.55 1.80
N SER A 160 5.48 16.53 1.05
CA SER A 160 6.70 16.35 0.23
C SER A 160 7.91 15.87 1.04
N SER A 161 7.99 16.23 2.32
CA SER A 161 9.02 15.74 3.25
C SER A 161 8.92 14.23 3.51
N VAL A 162 7.71 13.68 3.57
CA VAL A 162 7.47 12.24 3.71
C VAL A 162 7.80 11.54 2.40
N MET A 163 7.38 12.09 1.28
CA MET A 163 7.70 11.57 -0.05
C MET A 163 9.23 11.43 -0.25
N PHE A 164 9.99 12.47 0.04
CA PHE A 164 11.45 12.44 -0.11
C PHE A 164 12.10 11.39 0.79
N LYS A 165 11.71 11.33 2.08
CA LYS A 165 12.17 10.30 3.01
C LYS A 165 11.85 8.90 2.51
N SER A 166 10.64 8.69 1.99
CA SER A 166 10.22 7.38 1.52
C SER A 166 10.94 6.94 0.25
N VAL A 167 11.23 7.87 -0.67
CA VAL A 167 12.02 7.58 -1.88
C VAL A 167 13.45 7.21 -1.51
N VAL A 168 14.09 7.96 -0.61
CA VAL A 168 15.47 7.67 -0.15
C VAL A 168 15.52 6.32 0.57
N LEU A 169 14.58 6.03 1.46
CA LEU A 169 14.53 4.74 2.16
C LEU A 169 14.29 3.58 1.18
N ALA A 170 13.36 3.73 0.23
CA ALA A 170 13.07 2.69 -0.74
C ALA A 170 14.26 2.44 -1.69
N SER A 171 14.96 3.49 -2.13
CA SER A 171 16.13 3.34 -2.99
C SER A 171 17.29 2.67 -2.25
N VAL A 172 17.54 3.04 -0.99
CA VAL A 172 18.53 2.36 -0.13
C VAL A 172 18.16 0.88 0.02
N LEU A 173 16.91 0.55 0.36
CA LEU A 173 16.47 -0.84 0.48
C LEU A 173 16.62 -1.65 -0.82
N CYS A 174 16.38 -1.03 -1.98
CA CYS A 174 16.57 -1.70 -3.27
C CYS A 174 18.05 -1.92 -3.63
N LEU A 175 18.94 -1.04 -3.16
CA LEU A 175 20.38 -1.11 -3.43
C LEU A 175 21.13 -1.98 -2.41
N LEU A 176 20.53 -2.27 -1.25
CA LEU A 176 21.08 -3.24 -0.31
C LEU A 176 21.12 -4.60 -1.03
N PRO A 177 22.32 -5.19 -1.25
CA PRO A 177 22.40 -6.55 -1.70
C PRO A 177 21.70 -7.41 -0.65
N VAL A 178 20.71 -8.18 -1.09
CA VAL A 178 20.13 -9.25 -0.27
C VAL A 178 21.24 -10.29 -0.13
N CYS A 179 22.08 -10.10 0.89
CA CYS A 179 23.10 -11.07 1.32
C CYS A 179 22.43 -12.29 1.96
#